data_AF-A0A9E3KQ98-F1
#
_entry.id   AF-A0A9E3KQ98-F1
#
_cell.length_a   1.000
_cell.length_b   1.000
_cell.length_c   1.000
_cell.angle_alpha   90.00
_cell.angle_beta   90.00
_cell.angle_gamma   90.00
#
_symmetry.space_group_name_H-M   'P 1'
#
loop_
_entity.id
_entity.type
_entity.pdbx_description
1 polymer ?
#
loop_
_entity_poly.entity_id
_entity_poly.type
_entity_poly.pdbx_seq_one_letter_code
_entity_poly.pdbx_strand_id
1 'polypeptide(L)'
;MNTPDKVSKLIEKMQHLVHRLRDQHDLILHQRVNEFFYMQKIEELTLLVDRFNALRTDLDEFAHQLRAHYRQCFTHWSRDARWVNVYVHRVKGRSIL
;
A
#
# COMPACT_ATOMS: atom_id res chain seq x y z
N MET A 1 7.20 6.77 -10.59
CA MET A 1 6.07 7.31 -9.81
C MET A 1 5.02 6.23 -9.71
N ASN A 2 4.64 5.88 -8.48
CA ASN A 2 3.61 4.88 -8.24
C ASN A 2 2.25 5.45 -8.63
N THR A 3 1.28 4.59 -8.93
CA THR A 3 -0.08 4.99 -9.37
C THR A 3 -0.74 6.02 -8.44
N PRO A 4 -0.68 5.90 -7.09
CA PRO A 4 -1.23 6.90 -6.18
C PRO A 4 -0.61 8.28 -6.37
N ASP A 5 0.71 8.37 -6.52
CA ASP A 5 1.41 9.65 -6.71
C ASP A 5 0.99 10.34 -8.03
N LYS A 6 0.71 9.55 -9.07
CA LYS A 6 0.19 10.08 -10.34
C LYS A 6 -1.24 10.62 -10.18
N VAL A 7 -2.07 9.95 -9.39
CA VAL A 7 -3.44 10.37 -9.10
C VAL A 7 -3.44 11.63 -8.25
N SER A 8 -2.61 11.72 -7.19
CA SER A 8 -2.46 12.93 -6.37
C SER A 8 -2.04 14.14 -7.21
N LYS A 9 -1.07 13.97 -8.11
CA LYS A 9 -0.68 15.04 -9.06
C LYS A 9 -1.79 15.44 -10.03
N LEU A 10 -2.65 14.50 -10.42
CA LEU A 10 -3.79 14.81 -11.27
C LEU A 10 -4.85 15.59 -10.50
N ILE A 11 -5.13 15.21 -9.25
CA ILE A 11 -6.03 15.93 -8.34
C ILE A 11 -5.55 17.38 -8.18
N GLU A 12 -4.27 17.61 -7.90
CA GLU A 12 -3.69 18.97 -7.78
C GLU A 12 -3.93 19.82 -9.04
N LYS A 13 -3.72 19.22 -10.23
CA LYS A 13 -3.97 19.89 -11.51
C LYS A 13 -5.44 20.21 -11.73
N MET A 14 -6.34 19.29 -11.37
CA MET A 14 -7.78 19.50 -11.46
C MET A 14 -8.24 20.59 -10.49
N GLN A 15 -7.71 20.63 -9.27
CA GLN A 15 -7.98 21.68 -8.29
C GLN A 15 -7.54 23.05 -8.80
N HIS A 16 -6.34 23.13 -9.40
CA HIS A 16 -5.86 24.36 -10.04
C HIS A 16 -6.76 24.81 -11.18
N LEU A 17 -7.26 23.88 -11.99
CA LEU A 17 -8.21 24.20 -13.06
C LEU A 17 -9.52 24.76 -12.49
N VAL A 18 -10.11 24.08 -11.51
CA VAL A 18 -11.35 24.53 -10.83
C VAL A 18 -11.16 25.92 -10.21
N HIS A 19 -10.04 26.16 -9.53
CA HIS A 19 -9.76 27.47 -8.94
C HIS A 19 -9.68 28.57 -10.00
N ARG A 20 -8.97 28.32 -11.11
CA ARG A 20 -8.90 29.28 -12.23
C ARG A 20 -10.26 29.54 -12.90
N LEU A 21 -11.09 28.50 -13.03
CA LEU A 21 -12.45 28.65 -13.56
C LEU A 21 -13.30 29.57 -12.66
N ARG A 22 -13.19 29.43 -11.34
CA ARG A 22 -13.92 30.29 -10.39
C ARG A 22 -13.48 31.75 -10.44
N ASP A 23 -12.18 32.01 -10.64
CA ASP A 23 -11.67 33.37 -10.72
C ASP A 23 -12.06 34.07 -12.04
N GLN A 24 -12.28 33.30 -13.11
CA GLN A 24 -12.65 33.82 -14.43
C GLN A 24 -14.16 33.80 -14.65
N HIS A 25 -14.76 34.97 -14.88
CA HIS A 25 -16.20 35.11 -15.14
C HIS A 25 -16.56 34.97 -16.65
N ASP A 26 -15.74 34.26 -17.43
CA ASP A 26 -15.97 34.08 -18.88
C ASP A 26 -17.02 33.00 -19.15
N LEU A 27 -18.17 33.40 -19.66
CA LEU A 27 -19.30 32.52 -19.94
C LEU A 27 -18.96 31.42 -20.96
N ILE A 28 -18.09 31.69 -21.94
CA ILE A 28 -17.69 30.72 -22.96
C ILE A 28 -16.85 29.61 -22.33
N LEU A 29 -15.99 29.99 -21.39
CA LEU A 29 -15.14 29.06 -20.64
C LEU A 29 -15.99 28.11 -19.80
N HIS A 30 -16.98 28.66 -19.07
CA HIS A 30 -17.89 27.89 -18.22
C HIS A 30 -18.86 26.98 -18.99
N GLN A 31 -19.25 27.36 -20.22
CA GLN A 31 -20.03 26.48 -21.09
C GLN A 31 -19.23 25.29 -21.63
N ARG A 32 -17.91 25.47 -21.80
CA ARG A 32 -17.05 24.47 -22.44
C ARG A 32 -16.36 23.54 -21.43
N VAL A 33 -16.13 24.01 -20.21
CA VAL A 33 -15.44 23.27 -19.16
C VAL A 33 -16.41 22.95 -18.03
N ASN A 34 -16.67 21.66 -17.81
CA ASN A 34 -17.60 21.21 -16.78
C ASN A 34 -16.90 21.21 -15.40
N GLU A 35 -17.02 22.31 -14.66
CA GLU A 35 -16.45 22.44 -13.30
C GLU A 35 -16.97 21.36 -12.35
N PHE A 36 -18.27 21.06 -12.40
CA PHE A 36 -18.91 20.06 -11.53
C PHE A 36 -18.29 18.67 -11.72
N PHE A 37 -18.00 18.28 -12.96
CA PHE A 37 -17.30 17.04 -13.25
C PHE A 37 -15.95 16.98 -12.52
N TYR A 38 -15.14 18.04 -12.60
CA TYR A 38 -13.83 18.06 -11.95
C TYR A 38 -13.94 18.02 -10.43
N MET A 39 -14.87 18.78 -9.84
CA MET A 39 -15.13 18.74 -8.40
C MET A 39 -15.49 17.33 -7.93
N GLN A 40 -16.45 16.69 -8.59
CA GLN A 40 -16.86 15.32 -8.26
C GLN A 40 -15.69 14.34 -8.41
N LYS A 41 -14.91 14.43 -9.49
CA LYS A 41 -13.75 13.54 -9.69
C LYS A 41 -12.62 13.78 -8.71
N ILE A 42 -12.39 15.01 -8.26
CA ILE A 42 -11.44 15.30 -7.18
C ILE A 42 -11.84 14.56 -5.91
N GLU A 43 -13.10 14.63 -5.50
CA GLU A 43 -13.60 13.96 -4.30
C GLU A 43 -13.48 12.43 -4.41
N GLU A 44 -13.97 11.84 -5.52
CA GLU A 44 -13.89 10.41 -5.76
C GLU A 44 -12.43 9.89 -5.72
N LEU A 45 -11.52 10.58 -6.41
CA LEU A 45 -10.11 10.18 -6.48
C LEU A 45 -9.39 10.36 -5.14
N THR A 46 -9.71 11.41 -4.39
CA THR A 46 -9.12 11.65 -3.06
C THR A 46 -9.48 10.51 -2.11
N LEU A 47 -10.76 10.12 -2.06
CA LEU A 47 -11.24 9.01 -1.24
C LEU A 47 -10.56 7.68 -1.60
N LEU A 48 -10.34 7.44 -2.89
CA LEU A 48 -9.62 6.24 -3.36
C LEU A 48 -8.14 6.25 -2.93
N VAL A 49 -7.47 7.40 -3.00
CA VAL A 49 -6.08 7.56 -2.55
C VAL A 49 -5.97 7.30 -1.04
N ASP A 50 -6.88 7.86 -0.25
CA ASP A 50 -6.91 7.68 1.20
C ASP A 50 -7.14 6.21 1.57
N ARG A 51 -8.10 5.56 0.91
CA ARG A 51 -8.36 4.13 1.12
C ARG A 51 -7.17 3.25 0.72
N PHE A 52 -6.49 3.59 -0.38
CA PHE A 52 -5.27 2.89 -0.78
C PHE A 52 -4.16 3.05 0.27
N ASN A 53 -3.97 4.27 0.79
CA ASN A 53 -2.96 4.54 1.81
C ASN A 53 -3.24 3.80 3.11
N ALA A 54 -4.51 3.71 3.54
CA ALA A 54 -4.92 2.91 4.69
C ALA A 54 -4.58 1.42 4.49
N LEU A 55 -5.02 0.83 3.37
CA LEU A 55 -4.72 -0.57 3.04
C LEU A 55 -3.22 -0.87 2.97
N ARG A 56 -2.42 0.08 2.48
CA ARG A 56 -0.97 -0.06 2.45
C ARG A 56 -0.39 -0.16 3.85
N THR A 57 -0.84 0.70 4.78
CA THR A 57 -0.42 0.65 6.19
C THR A 57 -0.79 -0.69 6.83
N ASP A 58 -2.02 -1.16 6.60
CA ASP A 58 -2.48 -2.45 7.14
C ASP A 58 -1.63 -3.62 6.60
N LEU A 59 -1.29 -3.59 5.31
CA LEU A 59 -0.43 -4.59 4.67
C LEU A 59 0.99 -4.56 5.23
N ASP A 60 1.54 -3.38 5.49
CA ASP A 60 2.88 -3.23 6.07
C ASP A 60 2.92 -3.78 7.51
N GLU A 61 1.87 -3.53 8.30
CA GLU A 61 1.73 -4.11 9.64
C GLU A 61 1.61 -5.63 9.57
N PHE A 62 0.75 -6.15 8.70
CA PHE A 62 0.59 -7.59 8.52
C PHE A 62 1.90 -8.26 8.07
N ALA A 63 2.64 -7.65 7.16
CA ALA A 63 3.95 -8.13 6.73
C ALA A 63 4.97 -8.16 7.88
N HIS A 64 4.91 -7.17 8.78
CA HIS A 64 5.74 -7.14 9.98
C HIS A 64 5.40 -8.31 10.93
N GLN A 65 4.11 -8.51 11.20
CA GLN A 65 3.63 -9.62 12.05
C GLN A 65 4.03 -10.98 11.46
N LEU A 66 3.86 -11.17 10.14
CA LEU A 66 4.25 -12.40 9.46
C LEU A 66 5.75 -12.68 9.59
N ARG A 67 6.60 -11.66 9.43
CA ARG A 67 8.05 -11.80 9.62
C ARG A 67 8.41 -12.15 11.06
N ALA A 68 7.71 -11.57 12.05
CA ALA A 68 7.93 -11.88 13.45
C ALA A 68 7.58 -13.36 13.75
N HIS A 69 6.40 -13.81 13.33
CA HIS A 69 5.98 -15.20 13.48
C HIS A 69 6.91 -16.18 12.75
N TYR A 70 7.31 -15.86 11.51
CA TYR A 70 8.29 -16.66 10.78
C TYR A 70 9.59 -16.82 11.56
N ARG A 71 10.18 -15.73 12.07
CA ARG A 71 11.43 -15.77 12.84
C ARG A 71 11.29 -16.63 14.09
N GLN A 72 10.17 -16.50 14.81
CA GLN A 72 9.89 -17.29 16.00
C GLN A 72 9.82 -18.79 15.65
N CYS A 73 8.96 -19.16 14.70
CA CYS A 73 8.81 -20.53 14.25
C CYS A 73 10.12 -21.14 13.75
N PHE A 74 10.86 -20.39 12.94
CA PHE A 74 12.16 -20.82 12.42
C PHE A 74 13.20 -21.03 13.54
N THR A 75 13.20 -20.18 14.56
CA THR A 75 14.11 -20.32 15.71
C THR A 75 13.81 -21.60 16.49
N HIS A 76 12.53 -21.86 16.79
CA HIS A 76 12.13 -23.11 17.45
C HIS A 76 12.44 -24.33 16.60
N TRP A 77 12.02 -24.32 15.32
CA TRP A 77 12.28 -25.41 14.39
C TRP A 77 13.77 -25.71 14.26
N SER A 78 14.61 -24.70 14.09
CA SER A 78 16.06 -24.89 13.90
C SER A 78 16.75 -25.46 15.14
N ARG A 79 16.33 -25.02 16.34
CA ARG A 79 16.79 -25.59 17.61
C ARG A 79 16.39 -27.06 17.72
N ASP A 80 15.13 -27.35 17.47
CA ASP A 80 14.57 -28.69 17.66
C ASP A 80 15.17 -29.65 16.61
N ALA A 81 15.27 -29.23 15.35
CA ALA A 81 15.96 -29.98 14.28
C ALA A 81 17.42 -30.29 14.65
N ARG A 82 18.15 -29.32 15.20
CA ARG A 82 19.54 -29.55 15.67
C ARG A 82 19.59 -30.58 16.79
N TRP A 83 18.70 -30.49 17.78
CA TRP A 83 18.64 -31.45 18.87
C TRP A 83 18.34 -32.87 18.36
N VAL A 84 17.35 -33.01 17.46
CA VAL A 84 16.99 -34.30 16.86
C VAL A 84 18.18 -34.87 16.09
N ASN A 85 18.90 -34.07 15.30
CA ASN A 85 20.09 -34.56 14.59
C ASN A 85 21.18 -35.06 15.53
N VAL A 86 21.46 -34.34 16.62
CA VAL A 86 22.42 -34.80 17.63
C VAL A 86 21.97 -36.13 18.25
N TYR A 87 20.67 -36.25 18.58
CA TYR A 87 20.11 -37.46 19.14
C TYR A 87 20.19 -38.64 18.16
N VAL A 88 19.76 -38.46 16.90
CA VAL A 88 19.79 -39.53 15.90
C VAL A 88 21.21 -39.91 15.51
N HIS A 89 22.15 -38.96 15.46
CA HIS A 89 23.56 -39.30 15.26
C HIS A 89 24.10 -40.15 16.41
N ARG A 90 23.76 -39.83 17.67
CA ARG A 90 24.17 -40.62 18.84
C ARG A 90 23.52 -42.02 18.88
N VAL A 91 22.30 -42.16 18.38
CA VAL A 91 21.52 -43.41 18.50
C VAL A 91 21.59 -44.30 17.24
N LYS A 92 21.73 -43.73 16.04
CA LYS A 92 21.57 -44.45 14.76
C LYS A 92 22.58 -44.08 13.65
N GLY A 93 23.49 -43.13 13.87
CA GLY A 93 24.54 -42.78 12.90
C GLY A 93 24.08 -42.17 11.57
N ARG A 94 22.88 -41.56 11.48
CA ARG A 94 22.41 -40.81 10.28
C ARG A 94 21.84 -39.42 10.64
N SER A 95 22.07 -38.43 9.77
CA SER A 95 21.54 -37.05 9.85
C SER A 95 20.16 -36.94 9.17
N ILE A 96 19.32 -36.02 9.64
CA ILE A 96 18.02 -35.63 9.03
C ILE A 96 18.10 -34.23 8.39
N LEU A 97 19.21 -33.51 8.60
CA LEU A 97 19.63 -32.42 7.70
C LEU A 97 20.34 -33.00 6.47
#